data_AF-A0A7M5VAY5-F1
#
_entry.id   AF-A0A7M5VAY5-F1
#
_cell.length_a   1.000
_cell.length_b   1.000
_cell.length_c   1.000
_cell.angle_alpha   90.00
_cell.angle_beta   90.00
_cell.angle_gamma   90.00
#
_symmetry.space_group_name_H-M   'P 1'
#
loop_
_entity.id
_entity.type
_entity.pdbx_description
1 polymer ?
#
loop_
_entity_poly.entity_id
_entity_poly.type
_entity_poly.pdbx_seq_one_letter_code
_entity_poly.pdbx_strand_id
1 'polypeptide(L)'
;MMDWIYGKVLFVFLMVLMMKICLAGFSGKPSCLDTLSGAYRIEMPFINISRTNRTSEGIIPQIFEKAMRACCRGEFQIDYDQQFETQGQVIEILKNFTIHFALPIQKDHKSKKHLHNPFVSIVQSPGLAFYVVGESSIGKEIMNALMPSWSVFALLLVLVAISGSIYALIEMISLSLDGEEYPAFHQGVWAGIWWAFVSMTTVGYGDICPKTKPGRIFSIVWVITGVASCALFTSYMTTVLTSICMTEDVSLTATKVGVLTESEEHRFAMKRNSMPQAFPTINEVIDALKRREVRGILIDSYIAAEYEEQLKSFKRQMVIEYITSYGVVFLNEGVRFSDCVRDYVFSRQNEISEIIRQNVQLLEVSTTSAAAEKSNNLIDVKSPSFFYIVTGVIGILVVAAFFGTIWDIRKRQMEKLKKYNPHEDISLSEWRARYKCDFQQVLEDMQGECTSISDKCTSILKQLQSSNGIVCLRKKRSDDMRIEYDY
;
A
#
# COMPACT_ATOMS: atom_id res chain seq x y z
N MET A 1 -61.90 0.60 -60.42
CA MET A 1 -62.24 0.51 -58.99
C MET A 1 -61.04 0.82 -58.09
N MET A 2 -59.80 0.49 -58.48
CA MET A 2 -58.58 0.85 -57.75
C MET A 2 -58.30 2.37 -57.69
N ASP A 3 -58.45 3.12 -58.79
CA ASP A 3 -58.14 4.57 -58.78
C ASP A 3 -59.02 5.41 -57.85
N TRP A 4 -60.25 4.95 -57.58
CA TRP A 4 -61.18 5.62 -56.68
C TRP A 4 -60.80 5.47 -55.20
N ILE A 5 -60.11 4.37 -54.86
CA ILE A 5 -59.63 4.10 -53.50
C ILE A 5 -58.35 4.92 -53.23
N TYR A 6 -57.43 5.00 -54.20
CA TYR A 6 -56.22 5.80 -54.08
C TYR A 6 -56.51 7.30 -53.88
N GLY A 7 -57.49 7.85 -54.59
CA GLY A 7 -57.90 9.25 -54.41
C GLY A 7 -58.42 9.57 -53.01
N LYS A 8 -59.22 8.66 -52.42
CA LYS A 8 -59.73 8.85 -51.05
C LYS A 8 -58.65 8.66 -49.98
N VAL A 9 -57.75 7.70 -50.16
CA VAL A 9 -56.63 7.50 -49.23
C VAL A 9 -55.68 8.70 -49.26
N LEU A 10 -55.35 9.22 -50.44
CA LEU A 10 -54.49 10.40 -50.59
C LEU A 10 -55.13 11.65 -49.99
N PHE A 11 -56.45 11.83 -50.17
CA PHE A 11 -57.18 12.96 -49.60
C PHE A 11 -57.24 12.91 -48.07
N VAL A 12 -57.49 11.72 -47.48
CA VAL A 12 -57.44 11.53 -46.02
C VAL A 12 -56.03 11.74 -45.50
N PHE A 13 -55.00 11.27 -46.21
CA PHE A 13 -53.60 11.46 -45.81
C PHE A 13 -53.19 12.94 -45.84
N LEU A 14 -53.58 13.68 -46.89
CA LEU A 14 -53.37 15.13 -47.00
C LEU A 14 -54.16 15.90 -45.94
N MET A 15 -55.38 15.48 -45.61
CA MET A 15 -56.17 16.14 -44.59
C MET A 15 -55.60 15.90 -43.17
N VAL A 16 -55.12 14.68 -42.89
CA VAL A 16 -54.41 14.37 -41.64
C VAL A 16 -53.07 15.10 -41.57
N LEU A 17 -52.36 15.26 -42.69
CA LEU A 17 -51.13 16.03 -42.77
C LEU A 17 -51.39 17.53 -42.53
N MET A 18 -52.42 18.10 -43.16
CA MET A 18 -52.84 19.49 -42.96
C MET A 18 -53.34 19.73 -41.54
N MET A 19 -54.05 18.77 -40.94
CA MET A 19 -54.49 18.86 -39.54
C MET A 19 -53.30 18.78 -38.57
N LYS A 20 -52.28 17.96 -38.86
CA LYS A 20 -51.00 17.95 -38.11
C LYS A 20 -50.21 19.24 -38.28
N ILE A 21 -50.18 19.83 -39.47
CA ILE A 21 -49.50 21.11 -39.74
C ILE A 21 -50.25 22.28 -39.07
N CYS A 22 -51.59 22.28 -39.07
CA CYS A 22 -52.40 23.26 -38.34
C CYS A 22 -52.28 23.13 -36.82
N LEU A 23 -52.19 21.90 -36.28
CA LEU A 23 -51.95 21.68 -34.85
C LEU A 23 -50.52 22.06 -34.44
N ALA A 24 -49.53 21.90 -35.32
CA ALA A 24 -48.16 22.36 -35.10
C ALA A 24 -48.03 23.90 -35.11
N GLY A 25 -48.97 24.62 -35.75
CA GLY A 25 -48.98 26.07 -35.84
C GLY A 25 -49.52 26.82 -34.61
N PHE A 26 -50.04 26.11 -33.59
CA PHE A 26 -50.77 26.70 -32.46
C PHE A 26 -50.06 26.62 -31.10
N SER A 27 -48.75 26.39 -31.04
CA SER A 27 -47.98 26.58 -29.80
C SER A 27 -47.38 27.98 -29.76
N GLY A 28 -48.23 29.00 -29.60
CA GLY A 28 -47.75 30.32 -29.18
C GLY A 28 -47.06 30.19 -27.83
N LYS A 29 -45.85 30.74 -27.69
CA LYS A 29 -45.12 30.76 -26.40
C LYS A 29 -46.04 31.30 -25.29
N PRO A 30 -46.12 30.64 -24.12
CA PRO A 30 -46.91 31.15 -22.99
C PRO A 30 -46.39 32.51 -22.51
N SER A 31 -47.30 33.38 -22.06
CA SER A 31 -46.96 34.67 -21.43
C SER A 31 -46.18 34.45 -20.12
N CYS A 32 -45.17 35.29 -19.84
CA CYS A 32 -44.42 35.23 -18.58
C CYS A 32 -45.29 35.56 -17.38
N LEU A 33 -45.02 34.90 -16.26
CA LEU A 33 -45.26 35.47 -14.94
C LEU A 33 -44.10 36.41 -14.59
N ASP A 34 -44.39 37.53 -13.94
CA ASP A 34 -43.36 38.50 -13.52
C ASP A 34 -42.37 37.86 -12.52
N THR A 35 -42.88 37.00 -11.63
CA THR A 35 -42.10 36.25 -10.64
C THR A 35 -42.47 34.78 -10.63
N LEU A 36 -41.45 33.92 -10.73
CA LEU A 36 -41.57 32.47 -10.66
C LEU A 36 -40.98 32.01 -9.33
N SER A 37 -41.84 31.86 -8.32
CA SER A 37 -41.46 31.30 -7.02
C SER A 37 -41.29 29.80 -7.10
N GLY A 38 -40.15 29.29 -6.64
CA GLY A 38 -39.83 27.87 -6.62
C GLY A 38 -39.30 27.38 -5.28
N ALA A 39 -39.52 26.10 -5.02
CA ALA A 39 -38.92 25.40 -3.89
C ALA A 39 -37.61 24.73 -4.32
N TYR A 40 -36.61 24.74 -3.44
CA TYR A 40 -35.30 24.18 -3.75
C TYR A 40 -34.70 23.31 -2.65
N ARG A 41 -33.83 22.39 -3.02
CA ARG A 41 -32.94 21.66 -2.11
C ARG A 41 -31.49 21.83 -2.56
N ILE A 42 -30.61 22.03 -1.59
CA ILE A 42 -29.18 22.16 -1.84
C ILE A 42 -28.60 20.76 -2.03
N GLU A 43 -28.03 20.51 -3.21
CA GLU A 43 -27.46 19.22 -3.57
C GLU A 43 -26.37 19.45 -4.64
N MET A 44 -25.11 19.50 -4.19
CA MET A 44 -23.96 19.70 -5.09
C MET A 44 -23.65 18.39 -5.85
N PRO A 45 -23.25 18.46 -7.13
CA PRO A 45 -22.96 19.65 -7.95
C PRO A 45 -24.18 20.22 -8.71
N PHE A 46 -25.40 19.74 -8.43
CA PHE A 46 -26.59 20.10 -9.20
C PHE A 46 -27.09 21.52 -8.92
N ILE A 47 -27.29 21.87 -7.64
CA ILE A 47 -27.82 23.16 -7.19
C ILE A 47 -27.13 23.60 -5.90
N ASN A 48 -26.64 24.83 -5.91
CA ASN A 48 -26.19 25.56 -4.73
C ASN A 48 -26.76 26.98 -4.77
N ILE A 49 -27.45 27.40 -3.72
CA ILE A 49 -28.11 28.73 -3.68
C ILE A 49 -27.60 29.50 -2.47
N SER A 50 -26.98 30.64 -2.74
CA SER A 50 -26.52 31.55 -1.69
C SER A 50 -27.65 32.48 -1.26
N ARG A 51 -28.12 32.35 -0.01
CA ARG A 51 -29.18 33.21 0.55
C ARG A 51 -28.78 34.69 0.63
N THR A 52 -27.49 34.99 0.75
CA THR A 52 -27.00 36.38 0.90
C THR A 52 -26.96 37.12 -0.43
N ASN A 53 -26.52 36.47 -1.50
CA ASN A 53 -26.36 37.10 -2.82
C ASN A 53 -27.54 36.82 -3.78
N ARG A 54 -28.50 35.96 -3.39
CA ARG A 54 -29.58 35.44 -4.27
C ARG A 54 -29.05 34.88 -5.61
N THR A 55 -27.82 34.37 -5.59
CA THR A 55 -27.20 33.73 -6.75
C THR A 55 -27.44 32.23 -6.68
N SER A 56 -27.84 31.66 -7.81
CA SER A 56 -27.96 30.22 -7.99
C SER A 56 -26.79 29.70 -8.82
N GLU A 57 -26.00 28.82 -8.24
CA GLU A 57 -24.88 28.11 -8.85
C GLU A 57 -25.23 26.63 -9.04
N GLY A 58 -24.48 25.95 -9.90
CA GLY A 58 -24.67 24.54 -10.25
C GLY A 58 -25.28 24.32 -11.64
N ILE A 59 -25.42 23.04 -11.98
CA ILE A 59 -25.79 22.59 -13.33
C ILE A 59 -27.25 22.95 -13.66
N ILE A 60 -28.18 22.66 -12.75
CA ILE A 60 -29.62 22.77 -13.02
C ILE A 60 -30.07 24.23 -13.14
N PRO A 61 -29.69 25.16 -12.25
CA PRO A 61 -30.14 26.55 -12.35
C PRO A 61 -29.73 27.21 -13.66
N GLN A 62 -28.50 26.97 -14.13
CA GLN A 62 -28.00 27.51 -15.40
C GLN A 62 -28.80 27.02 -16.60
N ILE A 63 -29.11 25.73 -16.65
CA ILE A 63 -29.90 25.14 -17.75
C ILE A 63 -31.36 25.59 -17.65
N PHE A 64 -31.92 25.59 -16.44
CA PHE A 64 -33.30 25.95 -16.19
C PHE A 64 -33.58 27.41 -16.56
N GLU A 65 -32.70 28.34 -16.19
CA GLU A 65 -32.84 29.75 -16.54
C GLU A 65 -32.79 29.97 -18.06
N LYS A 66 -31.85 29.32 -18.76
CA LYS A 66 -31.78 29.36 -20.23
C LYS A 66 -33.04 28.79 -20.89
N ALA A 67 -33.55 27.66 -20.37
CA ALA A 67 -34.77 27.05 -20.86
C ALA A 67 -35.99 27.96 -20.67
N MET A 68 -36.10 28.58 -19.50
CA MET A 68 -37.19 29.52 -19.21
C MET A 68 -37.11 30.77 -20.10
N ARG A 69 -35.92 31.34 -20.32
CA ARG A 69 -35.75 32.45 -21.30
C ARG A 69 -36.13 32.06 -22.72
N ALA A 70 -35.91 30.81 -23.12
CA ALA A 70 -36.33 30.32 -24.43
C ALA A 70 -37.85 30.13 -24.52
N CYS A 71 -38.49 29.68 -23.44
CA CYS A 71 -39.92 29.33 -23.41
C CYS A 71 -40.86 30.52 -23.17
N CYS A 72 -40.39 31.54 -22.47
CA CYS A 72 -41.19 32.67 -22.02
C CYS A 72 -41.06 33.89 -22.97
N ARG A 73 -42.10 34.73 -23.05
CA ARG A 73 -42.08 36.02 -23.80
C ARG A 73 -42.22 37.20 -22.82
N GLY A 74 -41.09 37.83 -22.47
CA GLY A 74 -41.02 38.94 -21.51
C GLY A 74 -39.87 38.76 -20.51
N GLU A 75 -39.66 39.77 -19.67
CA GLU A 75 -38.76 39.63 -18.52
C GLU A 75 -39.45 38.81 -17.42
N PHE A 76 -38.67 38.02 -16.70
CA PHE A 76 -39.14 37.26 -15.54
C PHE A 76 -38.01 37.16 -14.53
N GLN A 77 -38.38 37.07 -13.25
CA GLN A 77 -37.43 36.81 -12.17
C GLN A 77 -37.73 35.45 -11.52
N ILE A 78 -36.72 34.61 -11.39
CA ILE A 78 -36.81 33.37 -10.63
C ILE A 78 -36.54 33.68 -9.16
N ASP A 79 -37.47 33.32 -8.28
CA ASP A 79 -37.31 33.48 -6.84
C ASP A 79 -37.31 32.13 -6.14
N TYR A 80 -36.30 31.89 -5.31
CA TYR A 80 -36.11 30.65 -4.58
C TYR A 80 -36.62 30.84 -3.14
N ASP A 81 -37.94 30.70 -2.98
CA ASP A 81 -38.69 31.09 -1.79
C ASP A 81 -38.52 30.09 -0.64
N GLN A 82 -38.70 28.78 -0.94
CA GLN A 82 -38.75 27.74 0.09
C GLN A 82 -37.65 26.70 -0.08
N GLN A 83 -36.84 26.49 0.97
CA GLN A 83 -35.88 25.39 1.02
C GLN A 83 -36.52 24.14 1.65
N PHE A 84 -36.30 22.97 1.06
CA PHE A 84 -36.67 21.67 1.64
C PHE A 84 -35.45 20.77 1.82
N GLU A 85 -35.53 19.86 2.79
CA GLU A 85 -34.43 18.95 3.14
C GLU A 85 -34.64 17.53 2.62
N THR A 86 -35.89 17.10 2.51
CA THR A 86 -36.27 15.72 2.12
C THR A 86 -37.25 15.73 0.95
N GLN A 87 -37.24 14.69 0.12
CA GLN A 87 -38.13 14.64 -1.05
C GLN A 87 -39.61 14.53 -0.65
N GLY A 88 -39.92 13.97 0.52
CA GLY A 88 -41.26 13.83 1.07
C GLY A 88 -41.90 15.17 1.43
N GLN A 89 -41.10 16.16 1.87
CA GLN A 89 -41.58 17.53 2.12
C GLN A 89 -42.12 18.20 0.84
N VAL A 90 -41.68 17.74 -0.33
CA VAL A 90 -42.19 18.25 -1.61
C VAL A 90 -43.70 18.02 -1.70
N ILE A 91 -44.24 16.93 -1.14
CA ILE A 91 -45.69 16.64 -1.12
C ILE A 91 -46.47 17.72 -0.35
N GLU A 92 -45.90 18.24 0.72
CA GLU A 92 -46.50 19.33 1.49
C GLU A 92 -46.43 20.66 0.72
N ILE A 93 -45.31 20.88 0.04
CA ILE A 93 -45.11 22.01 -0.88
C ILE A 93 -46.09 21.94 -2.08
N LEU A 94 -46.46 20.75 -2.54
CA LEU A 94 -47.49 20.57 -3.59
C LEU A 94 -48.85 21.14 -3.19
N LYS A 95 -49.13 21.28 -1.89
CA LYS A 95 -50.38 21.88 -1.39
C LYS A 95 -50.34 23.40 -1.40
N ASN A 96 -49.15 24.00 -1.53
CA ASN A 96 -49.00 25.44 -1.58
C ASN A 96 -49.23 25.94 -3.03
N PHE A 97 -50.23 26.80 -3.20
CA PHE A 97 -50.60 27.33 -4.52
C PHE A 97 -49.65 28.44 -5.02
N THR A 98 -48.77 28.97 -4.18
CA THR A 98 -47.84 30.06 -4.57
C THR A 98 -46.57 29.56 -5.27
N ILE A 99 -46.27 28.27 -5.19
CA ILE A 99 -45.03 27.70 -5.69
C ILE A 99 -45.28 27.13 -7.10
N HIS A 100 -44.43 27.50 -8.05
CA HIS A 100 -44.57 27.17 -9.47
C HIS A 100 -43.69 25.99 -9.89
N PHE A 101 -42.60 25.73 -9.18
CA PHE A 101 -41.70 24.61 -9.49
C PHE A 101 -40.92 24.14 -8.25
N ALA A 102 -40.39 22.91 -8.31
CA ALA A 102 -39.52 22.33 -7.28
C ALA A 102 -38.30 21.62 -7.90
N LEU A 103 -37.09 21.85 -7.35
CA LEU A 103 -35.81 21.31 -7.86
C LEU A 103 -34.70 21.16 -6.78
N PRO A 104 -33.74 20.24 -6.92
CA PRO A 104 -33.77 19.10 -7.83
C PRO A 104 -34.68 18.03 -7.27
N ILE A 105 -35.42 17.37 -8.17
CA ILE A 105 -36.12 16.12 -7.85
C ILE A 105 -35.42 15.01 -8.60
N GLN A 106 -34.92 14.02 -7.86
CA GLN A 106 -34.29 12.83 -8.42
C GLN A 106 -35.38 11.78 -8.70
N LYS A 107 -35.35 11.18 -9.89
CA LYS A 107 -36.23 10.07 -10.29
C LYS A 107 -35.52 9.09 -11.20
N ASP A 108 -36.12 7.90 -11.36
CA ASP A 108 -35.78 7.00 -12.48
C ASP A 108 -36.01 7.70 -13.82
N HIS A 109 -35.08 7.57 -14.76
CA HIS A 109 -35.10 8.20 -16.09
C HIS A 109 -36.36 7.95 -16.91
N LYS A 110 -37.08 6.85 -16.64
CA LYS A 110 -38.35 6.53 -17.32
C LYS A 110 -39.53 7.34 -16.78
N SER A 111 -39.38 7.96 -15.61
CA SER A 111 -40.46 8.68 -14.94
C SER A 111 -40.72 10.02 -15.61
N LYS A 112 -41.96 10.25 -16.07
CA LYS A 112 -42.39 11.55 -16.65
C LYS A 112 -43.22 12.40 -15.69
N LYS A 113 -43.58 11.85 -14.53
CA LYS A 113 -44.44 12.51 -13.53
C LYS A 113 -43.88 12.32 -12.13
N HIS A 114 -44.09 13.34 -11.30
CA HIS A 114 -43.96 13.24 -9.86
C HIS A 114 -45.35 13.32 -9.25
N LEU A 115 -45.84 12.17 -8.73
CA LEU A 115 -47.24 11.98 -8.35
C LEU A 115 -48.16 12.32 -9.55
N HIS A 116 -48.95 13.38 -9.45
CA HIS A 116 -49.83 13.86 -10.53
C HIS A 116 -49.21 14.98 -11.37
N ASN A 117 -48.10 15.58 -10.93
CA ASN A 117 -47.49 16.74 -11.57
C ASN A 117 -46.46 16.35 -12.63
N PRO A 118 -46.31 17.14 -13.71
CA PRO A 118 -45.33 16.88 -14.75
C PRO A 118 -43.90 17.05 -14.21
N PHE A 119 -43.06 16.06 -14.50
CA PHE A 119 -41.63 16.09 -14.21
C PHE A 119 -40.87 16.25 -15.53
N VAL A 120 -39.87 17.12 -15.53
CA VAL A 120 -38.96 17.33 -16.66
C VAL A 120 -37.54 17.03 -16.20
N SER A 121 -36.98 15.94 -16.74
CA SER A 121 -35.58 15.58 -16.55
C SER A 121 -34.69 16.63 -17.22
N ILE A 122 -33.73 17.19 -16.48
CA ILE A 122 -32.75 18.16 -17.00
C ILE A 122 -31.39 17.50 -17.16
N VAL A 123 -30.94 16.76 -16.15
CA VAL A 123 -29.64 16.09 -16.12
C VAL A 123 -29.85 14.60 -15.89
N GLN A 124 -29.12 13.76 -16.63
CA GLN A 124 -29.11 12.32 -16.43
C GLN A 124 -27.76 11.93 -15.85
N SER A 125 -27.77 11.27 -14.70
CA SER A 125 -26.56 10.67 -14.12
C SER A 125 -26.43 9.23 -14.62
N PRO A 126 -25.22 8.79 -15.02
CA PRO A 126 -24.99 7.49 -15.62
C PRO A 126 -25.10 6.31 -14.64
N GLY A 127 -24.95 6.54 -13.33
CA GLY A 127 -24.93 5.43 -12.39
C GLY A 127 -24.68 5.79 -10.93
N LEU A 128 -24.66 4.74 -10.11
CA LEU A 128 -24.40 4.81 -8.67
C LEU A 128 -23.00 4.27 -8.37
N ALA A 129 -22.20 5.05 -7.66
CA ALA A 129 -20.91 4.64 -7.16
C ALA A 129 -21.06 3.95 -5.79
N PHE A 130 -20.49 2.74 -5.68
CA PHE A 130 -20.45 1.99 -4.42
C PHE A 130 -19.05 2.08 -3.81
N TYR A 131 -18.99 2.72 -2.63
CA TYR A 131 -17.74 2.86 -1.86
C TYR A 131 -17.80 1.97 -0.64
N VAL A 132 -16.68 1.32 -0.34
CA VAL A 132 -16.51 0.52 0.87
C VAL A 132 -15.33 1.02 1.65
N VAL A 133 -15.33 0.74 2.96
CA VAL A 133 -14.13 0.94 3.76
C VAL A 133 -13.03 0.07 3.14
N GLY A 134 -11.98 0.71 2.62
CA GLY A 134 -10.81 0.01 2.13
C GLY A 134 -10.21 -0.77 3.29
N GLU A 135 -10.44 -2.07 3.32
CA GLU A 135 -9.93 -2.91 4.40
C GLU A 135 -8.46 -3.19 4.15
N SER A 136 -7.64 -2.78 5.14
CA SER A 136 -6.23 -3.09 5.38
C SER A 136 -5.21 -2.81 4.26
N SER A 137 -4.00 -2.40 4.65
CA SER A 137 -2.86 -2.46 3.73
C SER A 137 -2.76 -3.91 3.25
N ILE A 138 -2.86 -4.14 1.94
CA ILE A 138 -2.75 -5.46 1.31
C ILE A 138 -1.57 -6.29 1.90
N GLY A 139 -0.48 -5.63 2.31
CA GLY A 139 0.64 -6.27 3.01
C GLY A 139 0.30 -6.97 4.33
N LYS A 140 -0.67 -6.47 5.12
CA LYS A 140 -1.15 -7.12 6.35
C LYS A 140 -1.98 -8.36 6.05
N GLU A 141 -2.84 -8.30 5.03
CA GLU A 141 -3.58 -9.47 4.54
C GLU A 141 -2.63 -10.57 4.04
N ILE A 142 -1.61 -10.19 3.26
CA ILE A 142 -0.58 -11.13 2.80
C ILE A 142 0.19 -11.71 3.97
N MET A 143 0.62 -10.89 4.92
CA MET A 143 1.35 -11.38 6.09
C MET A 143 0.50 -12.37 6.88
N ASN A 144 -0.78 -12.05 7.11
CA ASN A 144 -1.71 -12.92 7.82
C ASN A 144 -2.03 -14.21 7.04
N ALA A 145 -2.00 -14.20 5.71
CA ALA A 145 -2.25 -15.38 4.88
C ALA A 145 -0.99 -16.25 4.68
N LEU A 146 0.19 -15.64 4.57
CA LEU A 146 1.46 -16.33 4.42
C LEU A 146 1.98 -16.86 5.76
N MET A 147 1.68 -16.21 6.89
CA MET A 147 2.17 -16.65 8.20
C MET A 147 1.73 -18.08 8.54
N PRO A 148 0.47 -18.51 8.35
CA PRO A 148 0.05 -19.91 8.50
C PRO A 148 0.72 -20.90 7.53
N SER A 149 1.22 -20.41 6.38
CA SER A 149 1.87 -21.23 5.37
C SER A 149 3.26 -21.75 5.78
N TRP A 150 3.78 -21.31 6.93
CA TRP A 150 4.99 -21.85 7.55
C TRP A 150 4.92 -23.36 7.77
N SER A 151 3.72 -23.90 7.98
CA SER A 151 3.46 -25.32 8.17
C SER A 151 3.87 -26.18 6.97
N VAL A 152 3.64 -25.69 5.75
CA VAL A 152 4.05 -26.39 4.51
C VAL A 152 5.57 -26.36 4.35
N PHE A 153 6.20 -25.23 4.68
CA PHE A 153 7.66 -25.13 4.70
C PHE A 153 8.28 -26.07 5.73
N ALA A 154 7.70 -26.14 6.94
CA ALA A 154 8.12 -27.08 7.97
C ALA A 154 8.00 -28.54 7.51
N LEU A 155 6.93 -28.88 6.80
CA LEU A 155 6.72 -30.22 6.23
C LEU A 155 7.81 -30.57 5.19
N LEU A 156 8.20 -29.63 4.34
CA LEU A 156 9.33 -29.83 3.41
C LEU A 156 10.66 -30.04 4.15
N LEU A 157 10.93 -29.27 5.22
CA LEU A 157 12.14 -29.46 6.02
C LEU A 157 12.17 -30.82 6.72
N VAL A 158 11.02 -31.29 7.22
CA VAL A 158 10.89 -32.64 7.79
C VAL A 158 11.14 -33.71 6.73
N LEU A 159 10.59 -33.53 5.53
CA LEU A 159 10.81 -34.47 4.41
C LEU A 159 12.29 -34.53 4.02
N VAL A 160 12.97 -33.38 3.95
CA VAL A 160 14.43 -33.29 3.73
C VAL A 160 15.20 -33.98 4.84
N ALA A 161 14.83 -33.74 6.11
CA ALA A 161 15.50 -34.34 7.26
C ALA A 161 15.38 -35.86 7.26
N ILE A 162 14.19 -36.39 6.99
CA ILE A 162 13.92 -37.83 6.90
C ILE A 162 14.72 -38.44 5.74
N SER A 163 14.60 -37.86 4.54
CA SER A 163 15.30 -38.36 3.35
C SER A 163 16.82 -38.32 3.50
N GLY A 164 17.36 -37.21 4.00
CA GLY A 164 18.79 -37.08 4.27
C GLY A 164 19.30 -38.06 5.31
N SER A 165 18.51 -38.35 6.34
CA SER A 165 18.84 -39.37 7.36
C SER A 165 18.81 -40.78 6.77
N ILE A 166 17.83 -41.09 5.92
CA ILE A 166 17.75 -42.38 5.21
C ILE A 166 18.94 -42.56 4.26
N TYR A 167 19.27 -41.52 3.49
CA TYR A 167 20.44 -41.53 2.62
C TYR A 167 21.73 -41.78 3.41
N ALA A 168 21.94 -41.05 4.50
CA ALA A 168 23.11 -41.22 5.36
C ALA A 168 23.20 -42.64 5.93
N LEU A 169 22.07 -43.24 6.31
CA LEU A 169 22.00 -44.61 6.81
C LEU A 169 22.33 -45.64 5.73
N ILE A 170 21.74 -45.50 4.53
CA ILE A 170 22.03 -46.39 3.39
C ILE A 170 23.51 -46.37 3.05
N GLU A 171 24.10 -45.18 3.00
CA GLU A 171 25.50 -45.01 2.62
C GLU A 171 26.45 -45.50 3.72
N MET A 172 26.12 -45.25 4.98
CA MET A 172 26.85 -45.79 6.12
C MET A 172 26.87 -47.33 6.10
N ILE A 173 25.71 -47.98 5.94
CA ILE A 173 25.61 -49.45 5.93
C ILE A 173 26.38 -50.02 4.74
N SER A 174 26.17 -49.45 3.56
CA SER A 174 26.76 -49.96 2.32
C SER A 174 28.30 -49.82 2.31
N LEU A 175 28.82 -48.69 2.78
CA LEU A 175 30.27 -48.47 2.88
C LEU A 175 30.91 -49.31 3.99
N SER A 176 30.20 -49.52 5.11
CA SER A 176 30.68 -50.40 6.19
C SER A 176 30.80 -51.86 5.74
N LEU A 177 29.91 -52.32 4.85
CA LEU A 177 29.98 -53.66 4.25
C LEU A 177 31.16 -53.80 3.29
N ASP A 178 31.50 -52.74 2.55
CA ASP A 178 32.63 -52.69 1.62
C ASP A 178 33.98 -52.42 2.32
N GLY A 179 33.98 -52.20 3.64
CA GLY A 179 35.18 -51.94 4.45
C GLY A 179 35.74 -50.52 4.34
N GLU A 180 34.98 -49.58 3.79
CA GLU A 180 35.35 -48.16 3.71
C GLU A 180 34.92 -47.38 4.97
N GLU A 181 35.76 -46.44 5.40
CA GLU A 181 35.43 -45.57 6.54
C GLU A 181 34.40 -44.50 6.15
N TYR A 182 33.31 -44.43 6.91
CA TYR A 182 32.29 -43.37 6.84
C TYR A 182 32.46 -42.41 8.03
N PRO A 183 32.26 -41.08 7.84
CA PRO A 183 32.35 -40.11 8.94
C PRO A 183 31.42 -40.45 10.12
N ALA A 184 31.73 -39.91 11.29
CA ALA A 184 30.96 -40.14 12.52
C ALA A 184 29.45 -39.90 12.29
N PHE A 185 28.60 -40.73 12.91
CA PHE A 185 27.14 -40.76 12.66
C PHE A 185 26.50 -39.37 12.59
N HIS A 186 26.78 -38.49 13.55
CA HIS A 186 26.24 -37.13 13.55
C HIS A 186 26.66 -36.31 12.33
N GLN A 187 27.93 -36.38 11.94
CA GLN A 187 28.45 -35.65 10.77
C GLN A 187 27.85 -36.21 9.47
N GLY A 188 27.70 -37.53 9.38
CA GLY A 188 27.07 -38.20 8.25
C GLY A 188 25.59 -37.83 8.08
N VAL A 189 24.82 -37.79 9.18
CA VAL A 189 23.41 -37.37 9.15
C VAL A 189 23.29 -35.91 8.68
N TRP A 190 24.09 -34.99 9.22
CA TRP A 190 24.08 -33.58 8.78
C TRP A 190 24.46 -33.44 7.30
N ALA A 191 25.47 -34.20 6.84
CA ALA A 191 25.87 -34.24 5.44
C ALA A 191 24.75 -34.78 4.54
N GLY A 192 24.02 -35.82 4.98
CA GLY A 192 22.87 -36.36 4.26
C GLY A 192 21.69 -35.38 4.19
N ILE A 193 21.38 -34.67 5.27
CA ILE A 193 20.36 -33.61 5.29
C ILE A 193 20.73 -32.47 4.34
N TRP A 194 21.99 -32.04 4.35
CA TRP A 194 22.50 -31.02 3.42
C TRP A 194 22.37 -31.47 1.96
N TRP A 195 22.79 -32.70 1.66
CA TRP A 195 22.64 -33.29 0.32
C TRP A 195 21.17 -33.33 -0.13
N ALA A 196 20.27 -33.77 0.76
CA ALA A 196 18.84 -33.84 0.47
C ALA A 196 18.25 -32.46 0.19
N PHE A 197 18.64 -31.44 0.96
CA PHE A 197 18.20 -30.05 0.80
C PHE A 197 18.64 -29.45 -0.54
N VAL A 198 19.93 -29.55 -0.86
CA VAL A 198 20.54 -28.98 -2.08
C VAL A 198 20.04 -29.70 -3.34
N SER A 199 19.73 -31.01 -3.23
CA SER A 199 19.14 -31.79 -4.32
C SER A 199 17.67 -31.42 -4.57
N MET A 200 16.86 -31.29 -3.50
CA MET A 200 15.45 -30.91 -3.62
C MET A 200 15.28 -29.49 -4.19
N THR A 201 16.13 -28.56 -3.76
CA THR A 201 16.15 -27.16 -4.25
C THR A 201 16.77 -27.00 -5.63
N THR A 202 17.22 -28.09 -6.27
CA THR A 202 17.87 -28.11 -7.60
C THR A 202 19.17 -27.30 -7.71
N VAL A 203 19.73 -26.82 -6.58
CA VAL A 203 20.98 -26.04 -6.56
C VAL A 203 22.17 -26.94 -6.92
N GLY A 204 22.21 -28.15 -6.35
CA GLY A 204 23.15 -29.20 -6.75
C GLY A 204 24.64 -28.83 -6.74
N TYR A 205 25.20 -28.40 -5.60
CA TYR A 205 26.62 -28.03 -5.50
C TYR A 205 27.61 -29.13 -5.91
N GLY A 206 27.19 -30.41 -5.85
CA GLY A 206 28.02 -31.56 -6.26
C GLY A 206 29.13 -31.93 -5.26
N ASP A 207 29.10 -31.34 -4.06
CA ASP A 207 30.01 -31.61 -2.95
C ASP A 207 29.80 -33.00 -2.33
N ILE A 208 28.55 -33.49 -2.32
CA ILE A 208 28.18 -34.83 -1.86
C ILE A 208 27.46 -35.56 -3.00
N CYS A 209 27.97 -36.73 -3.36
CA CYS A 209 27.38 -37.58 -4.40
C CYS A 209 27.21 -39.02 -3.91
N PRO A 210 26.14 -39.72 -4.31
CA PRO A 210 25.91 -41.12 -3.97
C PRO A 210 27.00 -42.03 -4.60
N LYS A 211 27.77 -42.70 -3.76
CA LYS A 211 28.85 -43.60 -4.18
C LYS A 211 28.31 -45.00 -4.42
N THR A 212 27.39 -45.46 -3.57
CA THR A 212 26.92 -46.85 -3.58
C THR A 212 25.73 -47.06 -4.53
N LYS A 213 25.56 -48.30 -5.01
CA LYS A 213 24.42 -48.68 -5.85
C LYS A 213 23.06 -48.41 -5.19
N PRO A 214 22.79 -48.85 -3.93
CA PRO A 214 21.52 -48.54 -3.28
C PRO A 214 21.35 -47.05 -3.01
N GLY A 215 22.42 -46.32 -2.67
CA GLY A 215 22.40 -44.86 -2.53
C GLY A 215 21.96 -44.15 -3.81
N ARG A 216 22.49 -44.56 -4.97
CA ARG A 216 22.11 -44.00 -6.28
C ARG A 216 20.63 -44.25 -6.63
N ILE A 217 20.12 -45.44 -6.36
CA ILE A 217 18.70 -45.77 -6.61
C ILE A 217 17.81 -44.90 -5.74
N PHE A 218 18.15 -44.76 -4.45
CA PHE A 218 17.45 -43.86 -3.54
C PHE A 218 17.50 -42.41 -4.02
N SER A 219 18.66 -41.93 -4.47
CA SER A 219 18.82 -40.57 -4.99
C SER A 219 17.92 -40.28 -6.19
N ILE A 220 17.72 -41.24 -7.10
CA ILE A 220 16.81 -41.07 -8.25
C ILE A 220 15.37 -40.85 -7.75
N VAL A 221 14.90 -41.68 -6.82
CA VAL A 221 13.55 -41.56 -6.25
C VAL A 221 13.39 -40.24 -5.48
N TRP A 222 14.42 -39.86 -4.71
CA TRP A 222 14.44 -38.61 -3.96
C TRP A 222 14.35 -37.40 -4.86
N VAL A 223 15.16 -37.32 -5.93
CA VAL A 223 15.16 -36.16 -6.83
C VAL A 223 13.78 -35.97 -7.48
N ILE A 224 13.14 -37.05 -7.93
CA ILE A 224 11.77 -36.98 -8.50
C ILE A 224 10.78 -36.47 -7.45
N THR A 225 10.83 -37.03 -6.24
CA THR A 225 9.93 -36.65 -5.14
C THR A 225 10.17 -35.22 -4.67
N GLY A 226 11.42 -34.80 -4.61
CA GLY A 226 11.85 -33.47 -4.19
C GLY A 226 11.37 -32.39 -5.16
N VAL A 227 11.58 -32.59 -6.47
CA VAL A 227 11.08 -31.68 -7.51
C VAL A 227 9.55 -31.58 -7.47
N ALA A 228 8.85 -32.72 -7.34
CA ALA A 228 7.39 -32.73 -7.21
C ALA A 228 6.91 -31.97 -5.96
N SER A 229 7.59 -32.15 -4.82
CA SER A 229 7.25 -31.46 -3.56
C SER A 229 7.47 -29.95 -3.65
N CYS A 230 8.56 -29.50 -4.29
CA CYS A 230 8.80 -28.09 -4.57
C CYS A 230 7.72 -27.50 -5.49
N ALA A 231 7.29 -28.22 -6.53
CA ALA A 231 6.22 -27.77 -7.42
C ALA A 231 4.87 -27.64 -6.70
N LEU A 232 4.56 -28.55 -5.77
CA LEU A 232 3.35 -28.45 -4.95
C LEU A 232 3.42 -27.24 -3.99
N PHE A 233 4.58 -26.97 -3.42
CA PHE A 233 4.77 -25.79 -2.57
C PHE A 233 4.59 -24.49 -3.35
N THR A 234 5.20 -24.35 -4.53
CA THR A 234 5.01 -23.15 -5.36
C THR A 234 3.56 -23.01 -5.79
N SER A 235 2.88 -24.10 -6.18
CA SER A 235 1.45 -24.09 -6.51
C SER A 235 0.58 -23.64 -5.34
N TYR A 236 0.83 -24.14 -4.12
CA TYR A 236 0.10 -23.74 -2.93
C TYR A 236 0.29 -22.24 -2.62
N MET A 237 1.52 -21.72 -2.73
CA MET A 237 1.81 -20.29 -2.58
C MET A 237 1.06 -19.45 -3.61
N THR A 238 1.01 -19.88 -4.87
CA THR A 238 0.23 -19.23 -5.91
C THR A 238 -1.25 -19.20 -5.57
N THR A 239 -1.84 -20.32 -5.15
CA THR A 239 -3.27 -20.39 -4.79
C THR A 239 -3.62 -19.45 -3.64
N VAL A 240 -2.80 -19.40 -2.58
CA VAL A 240 -3.01 -18.47 -1.46
C VAL A 240 -2.97 -17.03 -1.96
N LEU A 241 -1.97 -16.67 -2.76
CA LEU A 241 -1.86 -15.31 -3.31
C LEU A 241 -3.03 -14.96 -4.24
N THR A 242 -3.41 -15.88 -5.12
CA THR A 242 -4.57 -15.71 -6.00
C THR A 242 -5.85 -15.53 -5.21
N SER A 243 -6.05 -16.25 -4.10
CA SER A 243 -7.25 -16.10 -3.27
C SER A 243 -7.38 -14.70 -2.66
N ILE A 244 -6.25 -14.07 -2.30
CA ILE A 244 -6.22 -12.70 -1.78
C ILE A 244 -6.48 -11.69 -2.90
N CYS A 245 -5.94 -11.92 -4.09
CA CYS A 245 -6.18 -11.05 -5.24
C CYS A 245 -7.61 -11.15 -5.77
N MET A 246 -8.23 -12.32 -5.62
CA MET A 246 -9.59 -12.63 -6.08
C MET A 246 -10.64 -12.51 -4.97
N THR A 247 -10.29 -12.08 -3.75
CA THR A 247 -11.31 -11.89 -2.71
C THR A 247 -12.40 -10.98 -3.26
N GLU A 248 -13.62 -11.53 -3.31
CA GLU A 248 -14.76 -10.86 -3.92
C GLU A 248 -14.95 -9.49 -3.28
N ASP A 249 -14.96 -8.49 -4.14
CA ASP A 249 -15.49 -7.17 -3.88
C ASP A 249 -16.81 -7.31 -3.09
N VAL A 250 -16.92 -6.64 -1.93
CA VAL A 250 -18.05 -6.72 -1.00
C VAL A 250 -19.38 -6.68 -1.75
N SER A 251 -20.11 -7.79 -1.78
CA SER A 251 -21.39 -7.85 -2.50
C SER A 251 -22.37 -6.81 -1.95
N LEU A 252 -23.04 -6.08 -2.83
CA LEU A 252 -24.09 -5.14 -2.43
C LEU A 252 -25.28 -5.85 -1.74
N THR A 253 -25.45 -7.16 -1.96
CA THR A 253 -26.57 -7.93 -1.42
C THR A 253 -26.36 -8.23 0.06
N ALA A 254 -27.40 -8.04 0.89
CA ALA A 254 -27.36 -8.27 2.35
C ALA A 254 -26.24 -7.49 3.09
N THR A 255 -25.76 -6.39 2.50
CA THR A 255 -24.85 -5.46 3.17
C THR A 255 -25.61 -4.27 3.73
N LYS A 256 -25.14 -3.80 4.89
CA LYS A 256 -25.62 -2.58 5.49
C LYS A 256 -24.99 -1.40 4.76
N VAL A 257 -25.79 -0.64 4.02
CA VAL A 257 -25.31 0.43 3.14
C VAL A 257 -25.83 1.78 3.57
N GLY A 258 -24.97 2.78 3.65
CA GLY A 258 -25.36 4.16 3.87
C GLY A 258 -25.90 4.77 2.58
N VAL A 259 -27.10 5.35 2.65
CA VAL A 259 -27.76 6.02 1.53
C VAL A 259 -28.41 7.31 2.00
N LEU A 260 -28.70 8.21 1.07
CA LEU A 260 -29.48 9.40 1.37
C LEU A 260 -30.94 9.03 1.67
N THR A 261 -31.57 9.81 2.54
CA THR A 261 -33.00 9.65 2.87
C THR A 261 -33.87 9.95 1.66
N GLU A 262 -34.85 9.06 1.40
CA GLU A 262 -35.84 9.19 0.32
C GLU A 262 -35.23 9.38 -1.08
N SER A 263 -34.08 8.77 -1.32
CA SER A 263 -33.34 8.92 -2.57
C SER A 263 -33.51 7.70 -3.49
N GLU A 264 -33.10 7.83 -4.75
CA GLU A 264 -33.14 6.72 -5.69
C GLU A 264 -32.15 5.60 -5.33
N GLU A 265 -31.05 5.95 -4.65
CA GLU A 265 -30.07 5.01 -4.08
C GLU A 265 -30.71 4.14 -3.00
N HIS A 266 -31.53 4.72 -2.12
CA HIS A 266 -32.27 3.98 -1.11
C HIS A 266 -33.22 2.95 -1.75
N ARG A 267 -33.97 3.38 -2.78
CA ARG A 267 -34.87 2.49 -3.52
C ARG A 267 -34.12 1.39 -4.27
N PHE A 268 -32.97 1.73 -4.86
CA PHE A 268 -32.12 0.77 -5.56
C PHE A 268 -31.56 -0.29 -4.59
N ALA A 269 -31.04 0.14 -3.44
CA ALA A 269 -30.52 -0.75 -2.40
C ALA A 269 -31.60 -1.72 -1.89
N MET A 270 -32.82 -1.25 -1.65
CA MET A 270 -33.95 -2.10 -1.28
C MET A 270 -34.25 -3.15 -2.36
N LYS A 271 -34.27 -2.76 -3.65
CA LYS A 271 -34.48 -3.70 -4.77
C LYS A 271 -33.38 -4.75 -4.91
N ARG A 272 -32.20 -4.51 -4.33
CA ARG A 272 -31.06 -5.43 -4.33
C ARG A 272 -30.91 -6.24 -3.05
N ASN A 273 -31.94 -6.26 -2.20
CA ASN A 273 -31.94 -6.97 -0.91
C ASN A 273 -30.76 -6.52 -0.02
N SER A 274 -30.32 -5.27 -0.15
CA SER A 274 -29.39 -4.64 0.79
C SER A 274 -30.15 -4.15 2.02
N MET A 275 -29.44 -3.80 3.08
CA MET A 275 -29.99 -3.19 4.29
C MET A 275 -29.64 -1.69 4.32
N PRO A 276 -30.39 -0.81 3.62
CA PRO A 276 -30.06 0.61 3.58
C PRO A 276 -30.32 1.29 4.93
N GLN A 277 -29.34 2.06 5.38
CA GLN A 277 -29.47 3.03 6.46
C GLN A 277 -29.54 4.41 5.84
N ALA A 278 -30.67 5.09 6.03
CA ALA A 278 -30.93 6.42 5.49
C ALA A 278 -30.29 7.51 6.35
N PHE A 279 -29.66 8.49 5.70
CA PHE A 279 -29.10 9.69 6.33
C PHE A 279 -29.56 10.94 5.58
N PRO A 280 -29.80 12.07 6.28
CA PRO A 280 -30.28 13.29 5.66
C PRO A 280 -29.24 13.98 4.77
N THR A 281 -27.95 13.92 5.14
CA THR A 281 -26.87 14.60 4.44
C THR A 281 -25.77 13.64 3.96
N ILE A 282 -25.11 13.98 2.86
CA ILE A 282 -24.01 13.20 2.30
C ILE A 282 -22.80 13.12 3.25
N ASN A 283 -22.54 14.19 4.00
CA ASN A 283 -21.47 14.21 5.00
C ASN A 283 -21.73 13.18 6.11
N GLU A 284 -22.96 13.03 6.57
CA GLU A 284 -23.32 11.99 7.55
C GLU A 284 -23.18 10.58 6.98
N VAL A 285 -23.53 10.37 5.71
CA VAL A 285 -23.30 9.09 5.01
C VAL A 285 -21.81 8.75 5.00
N ILE A 286 -20.95 9.71 4.64
CA ILE A 286 -19.50 9.56 4.61
C ILE A 286 -18.95 9.32 6.03
N ASP A 287 -19.45 10.05 7.04
CA ASP A 287 -19.00 9.89 8.42
C ASP A 287 -19.47 8.57 9.04
N ALA A 288 -20.63 8.05 8.64
CA ALA A 288 -21.08 6.71 9.01
C ALA A 288 -20.16 5.64 8.42
N LEU A 289 -19.64 5.86 7.21
CA LEU A 289 -18.63 4.99 6.60
C LEU A 289 -17.29 5.07 7.35
N LYS A 290 -16.82 6.29 7.70
CA LYS A 290 -15.61 6.49 8.53
C LYS A 290 -15.71 5.76 9.87
N ARG A 291 -16.88 5.87 10.53
CA ARG A 291 -17.18 5.24 11.82
C ARG A 291 -17.45 3.73 11.72
N ARG A 292 -17.46 3.15 10.52
CA ARG A 292 -17.80 1.74 10.26
C ARG A 292 -19.20 1.35 10.74
N GLU A 293 -20.13 2.31 10.81
CA GLU A 293 -21.53 2.05 11.13
C GLU A 293 -22.24 1.32 9.98
N VAL A 294 -21.76 1.54 8.75
CA VAL A 294 -22.18 0.89 7.51
C VAL A 294 -20.97 0.23 6.84
N ARG A 295 -21.20 -0.88 6.10
CA ARG A 295 -20.13 -1.60 5.39
C ARG A 295 -19.72 -0.89 4.09
N GLY A 296 -20.66 -0.18 3.48
CA GLY A 296 -20.43 0.63 2.29
C GLY A 296 -21.44 1.75 2.18
N ILE A 297 -21.25 2.64 1.23
CA ILE A 297 -22.19 3.70 0.88
C ILE A 297 -22.51 3.63 -0.60
N LEU A 298 -23.74 3.98 -0.95
CA LEU A 298 -24.20 4.03 -2.33
C LEU A 298 -24.63 5.47 -2.64
N ILE A 299 -23.94 6.10 -3.57
CA ILE A 299 -24.08 7.52 -3.89
C ILE A 299 -24.09 7.70 -5.41
N ASP A 300 -24.77 8.73 -5.91
CA ASP A 300 -24.78 9.06 -7.32
C ASP A 300 -23.36 9.37 -7.84
N SER A 301 -23.06 9.00 -9.09
CA SER A 301 -21.74 9.19 -9.69
C SER A 301 -21.29 10.66 -9.78
N TYR A 302 -22.19 11.60 -10.01
CA TYR A 302 -21.84 13.02 -10.06
C TYR A 302 -21.64 13.61 -8.66
N ILE A 303 -22.43 13.15 -7.69
CA ILE A 303 -22.22 13.49 -6.27
C ILE A 303 -20.88 12.91 -5.80
N ALA A 304 -20.56 11.68 -6.17
CA ALA A 304 -19.29 11.05 -5.84
C ALA A 304 -18.07 11.82 -6.38
N ALA A 305 -18.18 12.41 -7.57
CA ALA A 305 -17.13 13.24 -8.16
C ALA A 305 -16.88 14.53 -7.36
N GLU A 306 -17.95 15.18 -6.87
CA GLU A 306 -17.83 16.38 -6.02
C GLU A 306 -17.10 16.07 -4.70
N TYR A 307 -17.41 14.93 -4.09
CA TYR A 307 -16.83 14.51 -2.81
C TYR A 307 -15.57 13.64 -2.96
N GLU A 308 -14.95 13.62 -4.14
CA GLU A 308 -13.83 12.72 -4.44
C GLU A 308 -12.68 12.86 -3.44
N GLU A 309 -12.33 14.08 -3.01
CA GLU A 309 -11.24 14.29 -2.04
C GLU A 309 -11.48 13.60 -0.70
N GLN A 310 -12.71 13.63 -0.19
CA GLN A 310 -13.06 12.93 1.05
C GLN A 310 -13.14 11.41 0.83
N LEU A 311 -13.52 11.00 -0.39
CA LEU A 311 -13.72 9.61 -0.78
C LEU A 311 -12.43 8.90 -1.22
N LYS A 312 -11.33 9.62 -1.49
CA LYS A 312 -10.01 9.05 -1.86
C LYS A 312 -9.47 8.05 -0.84
N SER A 313 -9.85 8.19 0.42
CA SER A 313 -9.46 7.26 1.49
C SER A 313 -10.20 5.91 1.44
N PHE A 314 -11.29 5.83 0.68
CA PHE A 314 -12.13 4.65 0.57
C PHE A 314 -11.92 3.94 -0.76
N LYS A 315 -12.13 2.62 -0.76
CA LYS A 315 -12.06 1.84 -1.99
C LYS A 315 -13.36 2.05 -2.77
N ARG A 316 -13.27 2.69 -3.93
CA ARG A 316 -14.35 2.66 -4.91
C ARG A 316 -14.41 1.26 -5.51
N GLN A 317 -15.48 0.54 -5.25
CA GLN A 317 -15.56 -0.86 -5.62
C GLN A 317 -16.11 -1.05 -7.03
N MET A 318 -17.19 -0.32 -7.36
CA MET A 318 -17.79 -0.36 -8.68
C MET A 318 -18.65 0.87 -8.94
N VAL A 319 -18.85 1.17 -10.22
CA VAL A 319 -19.90 2.08 -10.68
C VAL A 319 -20.99 1.22 -11.31
N ILE A 320 -22.17 1.24 -10.72
CA ILE A 320 -23.32 0.46 -11.15
C ILE A 320 -24.10 1.29 -12.16
N GLU A 321 -24.35 0.72 -13.34
CA GLU A 321 -25.18 1.36 -14.36
C GLU A 321 -26.64 1.41 -13.87
N TYR A 322 -27.05 2.60 -13.44
CA TYR A 322 -28.40 2.88 -12.97
C TYR A 322 -28.69 4.35 -13.27
N ILE A 323 -29.31 4.58 -14.43
CA ILE A 323 -29.55 5.93 -14.93
C ILE A 323 -30.63 6.61 -14.10
N THR A 324 -30.23 7.60 -13.33
CA THR A 324 -31.12 8.49 -12.59
C THR A 324 -31.23 9.82 -13.33
N SER A 325 -32.34 10.51 -13.12
CA SER A 325 -32.63 11.79 -13.74
C SER A 325 -32.93 12.81 -12.67
N TYR A 326 -32.19 13.91 -12.70
CA TYR A 326 -32.39 15.08 -11.89
C TYR A 326 -33.11 16.13 -12.72
N GLY A 327 -34.20 16.65 -12.18
CA GLY A 327 -35.07 17.53 -12.94
C GLY A 327 -35.96 18.41 -12.08
N VAL A 328 -36.89 19.05 -12.76
CA VAL A 328 -37.82 20.01 -12.18
C VAL A 328 -39.22 19.43 -12.22
N VAL A 329 -39.95 19.55 -11.11
CA VAL A 329 -41.39 19.30 -11.07
C VAL A 329 -42.11 20.63 -11.18
N PHE A 330 -42.99 20.77 -12.16
CA PHE A 330 -43.79 21.99 -12.32
C PHE A 330 -45.11 21.86 -11.60
N LEU A 331 -45.52 22.95 -10.96
CA LEU A 331 -46.67 23.06 -10.07
C LEU A 331 -47.57 24.20 -10.51
N ASN A 332 -48.87 24.09 -10.23
CA ASN A 332 -49.84 25.17 -10.43
C ASN A 332 -49.75 25.78 -11.85
N GLU A 333 -49.63 27.10 -11.97
CA GLU A 333 -49.47 27.80 -13.25
C GLU A 333 -48.17 27.42 -13.99
N GLY A 334 -47.15 26.96 -13.26
CA GLY A 334 -45.87 26.51 -13.83
C GLY A 334 -46.00 25.31 -14.77
N VAL A 335 -47.08 24.51 -14.66
CA VAL A 335 -47.34 23.35 -15.51
C VAL A 335 -47.35 23.72 -17.01
N ARG A 336 -47.76 24.95 -17.35
CA ARG A 336 -47.79 25.47 -18.73
C ARG A 336 -46.42 25.48 -19.41
N PHE A 337 -45.33 25.58 -18.65
CA PHE A 337 -43.97 25.62 -19.19
C PHE A 337 -43.35 24.23 -19.36
N SER A 338 -43.96 23.20 -18.78
CA SER A 338 -43.35 21.86 -18.70
C SER A 338 -43.05 21.23 -20.07
N ASP A 339 -43.95 21.38 -21.05
CA ASP A 339 -43.76 20.83 -22.39
C ASP A 339 -42.66 21.60 -23.15
N CYS A 340 -42.66 22.93 -23.09
CA CYS A 340 -41.64 23.74 -23.74
C CYS A 340 -40.23 23.49 -23.16
N VAL A 341 -40.11 23.42 -21.83
CA VAL A 341 -38.81 23.15 -21.18
C VAL A 341 -38.32 21.75 -21.53
N ARG A 342 -39.23 20.76 -21.62
CA ARG A 342 -38.89 19.41 -22.08
C ARG A 342 -38.35 19.41 -23.51
N ASP A 343 -38.99 20.15 -24.42
CA ASP A 343 -38.56 20.27 -25.80
C ASP A 343 -37.23 21.03 -25.94
N TYR A 344 -37.00 22.05 -25.10
CA TYR A 344 -35.72 22.76 -25.03
C TYR A 344 -34.58 21.82 -24.61
N VAL A 345 -34.76 21.07 -23.51
CA VAL A 345 -33.76 20.12 -23.00
C VAL A 345 -33.47 19.03 -24.03
N PHE A 346 -34.50 18.53 -24.71
CA PHE A 346 -34.34 17.51 -25.75
C PHE A 346 -33.63 18.04 -27.01
N SER A 347 -33.91 19.28 -27.43
CA SER A 347 -33.32 19.88 -28.63
C SER A 347 -31.90 20.43 -28.43
N ARG A 348 -31.50 20.74 -27.19
CA ARG A 348 -30.21 21.38 -26.84
C ARG A 348 -29.27 20.49 -26.03
N GLN A 349 -29.32 19.18 -26.24
CA GLN A 349 -28.49 18.20 -25.51
C GLN A 349 -26.98 18.49 -25.57
N ASN A 350 -26.47 18.99 -26.70
CA ASN A 350 -25.03 19.31 -26.85
C ASN A 350 -24.59 20.45 -25.92
N GLU A 351 -25.38 21.53 -25.85
CA GLU A 351 -25.10 22.68 -24.98
C GLU A 351 -25.18 22.26 -23.50
N ILE A 352 -26.18 21.44 -23.16
CA ILE A 352 -26.34 20.91 -21.80
C ILE A 352 -25.17 20.00 -21.41
N SER A 353 -24.71 19.16 -22.34
CA SER A 353 -23.56 18.27 -22.11
C SER A 353 -22.27 19.05 -21.84
N GLU A 354 -22.09 20.20 -22.48
CA GLU A 354 -20.95 21.10 -22.24
C GLU A 354 -21.02 21.74 -20.85
N ILE A 355 -22.20 22.20 -20.43
CA ILE A 355 -22.42 22.72 -19.07
C ILE A 355 -22.10 21.64 -18.01
N ILE A 356 -22.53 20.40 -18.22
CA ILE A 356 -22.25 19.29 -17.30
C ILE A 356 -20.73 19.05 -17.19
N ARG A 357 -20.02 19.02 -18.32
CA ARG A 357 -18.56 18.81 -18.33
C ARG A 357 -17.76 19.91 -17.63
N GLN A 358 -18.26 21.14 -17.62
CA GLN A 358 -17.59 22.25 -16.93
C GLN A 358 -17.80 22.20 -15.41
N ASN A 359 -18.91 21.61 -14.94
CA ASN A 359 -19.28 21.59 -13.53
C ASN A 359 -18.99 20.24 -12.83
N VAL A 360 -18.70 19.17 -13.57
CA VAL A 360 -18.46 17.83 -13.00
C VAL A 360 -17.13 17.28 -13.49
N GLN A 361 -16.27 16.89 -12.55
CA GLN A 361 -15.09 16.09 -12.88
C GLN A 361 -15.55 14.69 -13.32
N LEU A 362 -15.20 14.29 -14.54
CA LEU A 362 -15.50 12.95 -15.02
C LEU A 362 -14.72 11.95 -14.18
N LEU A 363 -15.44 11.08 -13.47
CA LEU A 363 -14.81 9.93 -12.81
C LEU A 363 -14.13 9.08 -13.88
N GLU A 364 -12.80 9.01 -13.86
CA GLU A 364 -12.08 8.08 -14.71
C GLU A 364 -12.53 6.66 -14.38
N VAL A 365 -13.18 6.02 -15.36
CA VAL A 365 -13.51 4.60 -15.31
C VAL A 365 -12.20 3.85 -15.39
N SER A 366 -11.72 3.30 -14.26
CA SER A 366 -10.55 2.43 -14.23
C SER A 366 -10.80 1.27 -15.19
N THR A 367 -10.13 1.26 -16.35
CA THR A 367 -10.24 0.21 -17.38
C THR A 367 -9.53 -1.08 -16.97
N THR A 368 -8.79 -1.06 -15.86
CA THR A 368 -8.12 -2.21 -15.26
C THR A 368 -9.05 -2.95 -14.32
N SER A 369 -9.15 -4.27 -14.46
CA SER A 369 -9.92 -5.10 -13.51
C SER A 369 -9.42 -4.90 -12.07
N ALA A 370 -10.33 -4.90 -11.09
CA ALA A 370 -9.99 -4.71 -9.68
C ALA A 370 -8.91 -5.69 -9.19
N ALA A 371 -8.88 -6.91 -9.74
CA ALA A 371 -7.85 -7.92 -9.46
C ALA A 371 -6.47 -7.53 -10.05
N ALA A 372 -6.42 -6.94 -11.24
CA ALA A 372 -5.18 -6.47 -11.88
C ALA A 372 -4.61 -5.22 -11.19
N GLU A 373 -5.47 -4.32 -10.72
CA GLU A 373 -5.06 -3.16 -9.92
C GLU A 373 -4.53 -3.62 -8.55
N LYS A 374 -5.24 -4.56 -7.91
CA LYS A 374 -4.80 -5.18 -6.64
C LYS A 374 -3.46 -5.88 -6.81
N SER A 375 -3.22 -6.59 -7.92
CA SER A 375 -1.94 -7.27 -8.18
C SER A 375 -0.79 -6.31 -8.48
N ASN A 376 -1.03 -5.25 -9.26
CA ASN A 376 0.01 -4.27 -9.60
C ASN A 376 0.49 -3.50 -8.37
N ASN A 377 -0.44 -3.19 -7.45
CA ASN A 377 -0.14 -2.49 -6.21
C ASN A 377 0.62 -3.36 -5.17
N LEU A 378 0.79 -4.67 -5.40
CA LEU A 378 1.52 -5.58 -4.49
C LEU A 378 3.02 -5.27 -4.40
N ILE A 379 3.62 -4.92 -5.54
CA ILE A 379 5.09 -4.75 -5.69
C ILE A 379 5.39 -3.30 -6.08
N ASP A 380 4.40 -2.41 -6.07
CA ASP A 380 4.64 -1.00 -6.38
C ASP A 380 5.60 -0.40 -5.34
N VAL A 381 6.59 0.35 -5.84
CA VAL A 381 7.64 1.02 -5.05
C VAL A 381 7.01 2.02 -4.08
N LYS A 382 5.82 2.54 -4.40
CA LYS A 382 5.03 3.43 -3.55
C LYS A 382 4.26 2.70 -2.44
N SER A 383 4.16 1.38 -2.49
CA SER A 383 3.40 0.62 -1.51
C SER A 383 4.11 0.59 -0.15
N PRO A 384 3.40 0.77 0.99
CA PRO A 384 3.99 0.66 2.32
C PRO A 384 4.61 -0.72 2.58
N SER A 385 4.04 -1.78 2.00
CA SER A 385 4.52 -3.16 2.13
C SER A 385 5.94 -3.34 1.58
N PHE A 386 6.25 -2.72 0.43
CA PHE A 386 7.58 -2.78 -0.17
C PHE A 386 8.64 -2.19 0.78
N PHE A 387 8.34 -1.06 1.42
CA PHE A 387 9.26 -0.44 2.37
C PHE A 387 9.52 -1.32 3.60
N TYR A 388 8.49 -1.96 4.16
CA TYR A 388 8.67 -2.91 5.28
C TYR A 388 9.53 -4.12 4.89
N ILE A 389 9.35 -4.68 3.69
CA ILE A 389 10.15 -5.81 3.23
C ILE A 389 11.61 -5.39 3.05
N VAL A 390 11.88 -4.28 2.36
CA VAL A 390 13.23 -3.79 2.08
C VAL A 390 13.95 -3.42 3.38
N THR A 391 13.30 -2.68 4.27
CA THR A 391 13.89 -2.33 5.58
C THR A 391 14.11 -3.55 6.46
N GLY A 392 13.23 -4.53 6.43
CA GLY A 392 13.40 -5.81 7.11
C GLY A 392 14.63 -6.58 6.61
N VAL A 393 14.80 -6.71 5.29
CA VAL A 393 15.96 -7.39 4.69
C VAL A 393 17.26 -6.67 5.03
N ILE A 394 17.29 -5.34 4.91
CA ILE A 394 18.45 -4.53 5.29
C ILE A 394 18.77 -4.72 6.79
N GLY A 395 17.75 -4.72 7.65
CA GLY A 395 17.91 -4.97 9.08
C GLY A 395 18.54 -6.34 9.37
N ILE A 396 18.07 -7.41 8.71
CA ILE A 396 18.63 -8.76 8.84
C ILE A 396 20.09 -8.79 8.39
N LEU A 397 20.42 -8.14 7.27
CA LEU A 397 21.80 -8.07 6.77
C LEU A 397 22.73 -7.32 7.73
N VAL A 398 22.28 -6.21 8.32
CA VAL A 398 23.05 -5.47 9.32
C VAL A 398 23.30 -6.30 10.57
N VAL A 399 22.28 -7.00 11.06
CA VAL A 399 22.41 -7.90 12.21
C VAL A 399 23.36 -9.06 11.91
N ALA A 400 23.25 -9.67 10.73
CA ALA A 400 24.16 -10.73 10.30
C ALA A 400 25.61 -10.23 10.17
N ALA A 401 25.84 -9.04 9.62
CA ALA A 401 27.16 -8.42 9.55
C ALA A 401 27.72 -8.10 10.95
N PHE A 402 26.88 -7.65 11.88
CA PHE A 402 27.28 -7.39 13.26
C PHE A 402 27.71 -8.68 13.98
N PHE A 403 26.91 -9.75 13.90
CA PHE A 403 27.31 -11.03 14.47
C PHE A 403 28.53 -11.64 13.78
N GLY A 404 28.65 -11.50 12.45
CA GLY A 404 29.80 -11.96 11.69
C GLY A 404 31.10 -11.25 12.08
N THR A 405 31.05 -9.93 12.29
CA THR A 405 32.20 -9.15 12.76
C THR A 405 32.58 -9.48 14.21
N ILE A 406 31.61 -9.67 15.10
CA ILE A 406 31.87 -10.15 16.47
C ILE A 406 32.54 -11.52 16.45
N TRP A 407 32.03 -12.44 15.64
CA TRP A 407 32.60 -13.78 15.50
C TRP A 407 34.04 -13.73 14.98
N ASP A 408 34.31 -12.92 13.94
CA ASP A 408 35.67 -12.78 13.38
C ASP A 408 36.64 -12.16 14.40
N ILE A 409 36.23 -11.13 15.13
CA ILE A 409 37.05 -10.53 16.21
C ILE A 409 37.36 -11.57 17.28
N ARG A 410 36.36 -12.34 17.73
CA ARG A 410 36.53 -13.37 18.77
C ARG A 410 37.42 -14.51 18.28
N LYS A 411 37.26 -14.94 17.03
CA LYS A 411 38.13 -15.95 16.40
C LYS A 411 39.58 -15.48 16.33
N ARG A 412 39.83 -14.25 15.87
CA ARG A 412 41.20 -13.68 15.83
C ARG A 412 41.81 -13.55 17.23
N GLN A 413 41.02 -13.23 18.25
CA GLN A 413 41.51 -13.23 19.63
C GLN A 413 41.86 -14.64 20.12
N MET A 414 41.01 -15.63 19.86
CA MET A 414 41.28 -17.02 20.21
C MET A 414 42.48 -17.62 19.45
N GLU A 415 42.69 -17.24 18.20
CA GLU A 415 43.88 -17.63 17.42
C GLU A 415 45.15 -16.95 17.94
N LYS A 416 45.08 -15.68 18.35
CA LYS A 416 46.19 -15.01 19.08
C LYS A 416 46.51 -15.73 20.39
N LEU A 417 45.49 -16.19 21.12
CA LEU A 417 45.65 -16.97 22.35
C LEU A 417 46.18 -18.40 22.08
N LYS A 418 45.86 -19.02 20.95
CA LYS A 418 46.43 -20.32 20.54
C LYS A 418 47.86 -20.23 20.01
N LYS A 419 48.22 -19.11 19.35
CA LYS A 419 49.62 -18.79 18.98
C LYS A 419 50.48 -18.47 20.19
N TYR A 420 49.86 -18.07 21.30
CA TYR A 420 50.53 -17.98 22.60
C TYR A 420 50.67 -19.38 23.21
N ASN A 421 51.72 -20.10 22.82
CA ASN A 421 52.05 -21.44 23.29
C ASN A 421 53.11 -21.34 24.40
N PRO A 422 52.81 -21.65 25.68
CA PRO A 422 53.74 -21.48 26.80
C PRO A 422 55.00 -22.37 26.73
N HIS A 423 55.00 -23.38 25.85
CA HIS A 423 56.08 -24.37 25.75
C HIS A 423 57.21 -23.98 24.79
N GLU A 424 57.07 -22.92 23.99
CA GLU A 424 58.11 -22.46 23.06
C GLU A 424 58.97 -21.30 23.64
N ASP A 425 58.60 -20.79 24.82
CA ASP A 425 59.37 -19.79 25.57
C ASP A 425 60.57 -20.36 26.35
N ILE A 426 60.81 -21.68 26.28
CA ILE A 426 62.03 -22.29 26.85
C ILE A 426 63.29 -21.72 26.18
N SER A 427 63.20 -21.33 24.90
CA SER A 427 64.31 -20.69 24.17
C SER A 427 64.64 -19.27 24.69
N LEU A 428 63.67 -18.54 25.25
CA LEU A 428 63.85 -17.19 25.80
C LEU A 428 64.54 -17.21 27.17
N SER A 429 64.34 -18.27 27.96
CA SER A 429 65.11 -18.46 29.21
C SER A 429 66.57 -18.80 28.95
N GLU A 430 66.87 -19.61 27.92
CA GLU A 430 68.24 -19.91 27.51
C GLU A 430 68.94 -18.69 26.90
N TRP A 431 68.21 -17.88 26.12
CA TRP A 431 68.73 -16.64 25.53
C TRP A 431 69.04 -15.57 26.59
N ARG A 432 68.20 -15.43 27.63
CA ARG A 432 68.48 -14.55 28.78
C ARG A 432 69.69 -15.01 29.58
N ALA A 433 69.89 -16.31 29.76
CA ALA A 433 71.05 -16.83 30.46
C ALA A 433 72.35 -16.55 29.69
N ARG A 434 72.35 -16.72 28.37
CA ARG A 434 73.51 -16.45 27.51
C ARG A 434 73.87 -14.96 27.44
N TYR A 435 72.88 -14.07 27.33
CA TYR A 435 73.12 -12.62 27.37
C TYR A 435 73.62 -12.12 28.74
N LYS A 436 73.19 -12.77 29.83
CA LYS A 436 73.65 -12.43 31.18
C LYS A 436 75.14 -12.78 31.37
N CYS A 437 75.60 -13.91 30.83
CA CYS A 437 77.02 -14.27 30.84
C CYS A 437 77.87 -13.34 29.95
N ASP A 438 77.43 -13.05 28.72
CA ASP A 438 78.18 -12.16 27.82
C ASP A 438 78.30 -10.74 28.39
N PHE A 439 77.25 -10.22 29.04
CA PHE A 439 77.30 -8.90 29.67
C PHE A 439 78.21 -8.86 30.90
N GLN A 440 78.28 -9.95 31.65
CA GLN A 440 79.12 -10.04 32.85
C GLN A 440 80.61 -10.16 32.50
N GLN A 441 80.92 -10.83 31.38
CA GLN A 441 82.28 -10.91 30.84
C GLN A 441 82.78 -9.55 30.32
N VAL A 442 81.91 -8.77 29.66
CA VAL A 442 82.24 -7.40 29.22
C VAL A 442 82.46 -6.45 30.41
N LEU A 443 81.71 -6.63 31.50
CA LEU A 443 81.91 -5.86 32.74
C LEU A 443 83.22 -6.19 33.45
N GLU A 444 83.62 -7.47 33.47
CA GLU A 444 84.91 -7.90 34.02
C GLU A 444 86.09 -7.41 33.17
N ASP A 445 85.97 -7.43 31.83
CA ASP A 445 86.99 -6.86 30.93
C ASP A 445 87.13 -5.34 31.11
N MET A 446 86.01 -4.61 31.27
CA MET A 446 86.05 -3.18 31.56
C MET A 446 86.64 -2.85 32.94
N GLN A 447 86.35 -3.65 33.98
CA GLN A 447 87.02 -3.51 35.28
C GLN A 447 88.51 -3.84 35.19
N GLY A 448 88.91 -4.82 34.37
CA GLY A 448 90.31 -5.15 34.08
C GLY A 448 91.05 -4.00 33.39
N GLU A 449 90.44 -3.35 32.40
CA GLU A 449 91.03 -2.17 31.75
C GLU A 449 91.10 -0.97 32.69
N CYS A 450 90.06 -0.71 33.50
CA CYS A 450 90.08 0.37 34.48
C CYS A 450 91.14 0.17 35.57
N THR A 451 91.36 -1.05 36.05
CA THR A 451 92.41 -1.36 37.04
C THR A 451 93.81 -1.25 36.42
N SER A 452 94.00 -1.70 35.17
CA SER A 452 95.25 -1.50 34.41
C SER A 452 95.57 -0.03 34.18
N ILE A 453 94.56 0.81 33.87
CA ILE A 453 94.73 2.26 33.74
C ILE A 453 95.05 2.90 35.10
N SER A 454 94.38 2.48 36.17
CA SER A 454 94.68 2.93 37.55
C SER A 454 96.11 2.59 37.97
N ASP A 455 96.59 1.38 37.66
CA ASP A 455 97.95 0.95 37.96
C ASP A 455 98.99 1.70 37.11
N LYS A 456 98.70 1.96 35.83
CA LYS A 456 99.54 2.82 34.97
C LYS A 456 99.59 4.25 35.52
N CYS A 457 98.46 4.86 35.88
CA CYS A 457 98.43 6.17 36.53
C CYS A 457 99.20 6.19 37.85
N THR A 458 99.12 5.12 38.65
CA THR A 458 99.86 4.99 39.92
C THR A 458 101.37 4.81 39.68
N SER A 459 101.77 4.09 38.63
CA SER A 459 103.17 3.94 38.21
C SER A 459 103.76 5.25 37.67
N ILE A 460 102.97 6.02 36.92
CA ILE A 460 103.32 7.36 36.43
C ILE A 460 103.39 8.35 37.60
N LEU A 461 102.50 8.28 38.58
CA LEU A 461 102.61 9.04 39.84
C LEU A 461 103.87 8.69 40.63
N LYS A 462 104.28 7.41 40.68
CA LYS A 462 105.56 6.99 41.28
C LYS A 462 106.77 7.48 40.47
N GLN A 463 106.70 7.51 39.14
CA GLN A 463 107.75 8.08 38.28
C GLN A 463 107.84 9.61 38.41
N LEU A 464 106.71 10.31 38.52
CA LEU A 464 106.65 11.76 38.74
C LEU A 464 107.11 12.14 40.17
N GLN A 465 106.89 11.29 41.17
CA GLN A 465 107.54 11.41 42.49
C GLN A 465 109.05 11.18 42.44
N SER A 466 109.59 10.57 41.38
CA SER A 466 111.04 10.35 41.19
C SER A 466 111.75 11.48 40.41
N SER A 467 111.04 12.46 39.85
CA SER A 467 111.61 13.54 39.00
C SER A 467 111.24 14.97 39.48
N ASN A 468 111.59 15.24 40.73
CA ASN A 468 112.15 16.47 41.29
C ASN A 468 112.32 16.13 42.78
N GLY A 469 113.21 15.16 43.00
CA GLY A 469 113.23 14.29 44.18
C GLY A 469 114.17 14.81 45.24
N ILE A 470 113.69 15.06 46.45
CA ILE A 470 114.50 15.89 47.34
C ILE A 470 114.31 15.45 48.79
N VAL A 471 115.43 14.99 49.38
CA VAL A 471 115.77 14.99 50.81
C VAL A 471 114.58 14.94 51.78
N CYS A 472 114.38 13.76 52.35
CA CYS A 472 113.84 13.46 53.67
C CYS A 472 112.71 14.33 54.28
N LEU A 473 111.55 13.67 54.34
CA LEU A 473 110.79 13.38 55.55
C LEU A 473 110.25 14.56 56.42
N ARG A 474 108.91 14.60 56.40
CA ARG A 474 108.04 14.35 57.57
C ARG A 474 107.96 15.52 58.57
N LYS A 475 106.74 16.01 58.84
CA LYS A 475 105.81 15.44 59.83
C LYS A 475 104.68 16.42 60.21
N LYS A 476 103.47 15.84 60.31
CA LYS A 476 102.35 16.13 61.24
C LYS A 476 101.43 17.36 61.04
N ARG A 477 100.18 17.05 60.65
CA ARG A 477 98.89 17.45 61.27
C ARG A 477 97.82 16.55 60.57
N SER A 478 97.20 15.49 61.13
CA SER A 478 96.31 15.34 62.32
C SER A 478 95.25 16.44 62.31
N ASP A 479 93.96 16.25 62.42
CA ASP A 479 92.98 15.16 62.44
C ASP A 479 91.68 15.96 62.22
N ASP A 480 90.68 15.45 61.49
CA ASP A 480 89.32 15.64 61.99
C ASP A 480 88.37 14.61 61.38
N MET A 481 87.83 13.83 62.29
CA MET A 481 86.68 12.96 62.16
C MET A 481 85.56 13.66 62.95
N ARG A 482 84.30 13.41 62.58
CA ARG A 482 83.02 13.82 63.23
C ARG A 482 82.49 15.15 62.64
N ILE A 483 81.20 15.41 62.43
CA ILE A 483 79.99 15.11 63.21
C ILE A 483 78.73 15.11 62.28
N GLU A 484 77.83 14.16 62.53
CA GLU A 484 76.35 14.24 62.58
C GLU A 484 75.67 15.64 62.46
N TYR A 485 74.53 15.74 61.74
CA TYR A 485 73.17 16.07 62.23
C TYR A 485 72.23 16.54 61.11
N ASP A 486 70.96 16.12 61.26
CA ASP A 486 69.76 16.59 60.57
C ASP A 486 69.68 18.12 60.41
N TYR A 487 69.24 18.57 59.24
CA TYR A 487 67.96 19.28 59.04
C TYR A 487 67.57 19.28 57.55
#